data_AF-A0A7V8NV63-F1
#
_entry.id   AF-A0A7V8NV63-F1
#
_cell.length_a   1.000
_cell.length_b   1.000
_cell.length_c   1.000
_cell.angle_alpha   90.00
_cell.angle_beta   90.00
_cell.angle_gamma   90.00
#
_symmetry.space_group_name_H-M   'P 1'
#
loop_
_entity.id
_entity.type
_entity.pdbx_description
1 polymer ?
#
loop_
_entity_poly.entity_id
_entity_poly.type
_entity_poly.pdbx_seq_one_letter_code
_entity_poly.pdbx_strand_id
1 'polypeptide(L)'
;MIEPFNAGLYPLGYVAELTKQTPMKNGYSANGLTSDVLRKEELEGADLIINMTGRPSQEIFRGQEKVEDWLLQDPFGADPETYQRVFEGIQRRVNQLAFSLRDRRPGQKAPG
;
A
#
# COMPACT_ATOMS: atom_id res chain seq x y z
N MET A 1 -11.86 13.04 4.51
CA MET A 1 -12.11 11.75 3.81
C MET A 1 -10.75 11.20 3.43
N ILE A 2 -10.53 9.87 3.48
CA ILE A 2 -9.29 9.25 2.99
C ILE A 2 -9.63 8.60 1.66
N GLU A 3 -8.89 8.93 0.61
CA GLU A 3 -9.09 8.43 -0.75
C GLU A 3 -7.86 7.58 -1.14
N PRO A 4 -7.94 6.24 -1.04
CA PRO A 4 -6.82 5.38 -1.37
C PRO A 4 -6.72 5.14 -2.88
N PHE A 5 -5.49 5.06 -3.37
CA PHE A 5 -5.14 4.69 -4.74
C PHE A 5 -3.98 3.68 -4.72
N ASN A 6 -3.86 2.83 -5.74
CA ASN A 6 -2.76 1.88 -5.88
C ASN A 6 -2.20 1.89 -7.31
N ALA A 7 -0.88 1.69 -7.43
CA ALA A 7 -0.21 1.51 -8.70
C ALA A 7 1.12 0.75 -8.51
N GLY A 8 1.59 0.11 -9.59
CA GLY A 8 2.84 -0.65 -9.61
C GLY A 8 3.94 0.02 -10.42
N LEU A 9 5.20 -0.21 -10.04
CA LEU A 9 6.37 0.19 -10.85
C LEU A 9 6.47 -0.63 -12.15
N TYR A 10 6.11 -1.91 -12.05
CA TYR A 10 6.12 -2.88 -13.15
C TYR A 10 4.83 -3.69 -13.05
N PRO A 11 3.68 -3.14 -13.48
CA PRO A 11 2.41 -3.86 -13.38
C PRO A 11 2.44 -5.11 -14.27
N LEU A 12 1.83 -6.19 -13.77
CA LEU A 12 1.72 -7.45 -14.52
C LEU A 12 0.68 -7.37 -15.66
N GLY A 13 -0.17 -6.34 -15.66
CA GLY A 13 -1.31 -6.20 -16.57
C GLY A 13 -2.51 -7.08 -16.18
N TYR A 14 -2.39 -7.87 -15.11
CA TYR A 14 -3.47 -8.62 -14.49
C TYR A 14 -3.26 -8.73 -12.98
N VAL A 15 -4.36 -8.93 -12.24
CA VAL A 15 -4.31 -9.21 -10.81
C VAL A 15 -4.23 -10.72 -10.59
N ALA A 16 -3.17 -11.18 -9.94
CA ALA A 16 -2.97 -12.59 -9.62
C ALA A 16 -4.14 -13.18 -8.82
N GLU A 17 -4.48 -14.44 -9.08
CA GLU A 17 -5.70 -15.06 -8.53
C GLU A 17 -5.66 -15.15 -7.01
N LEU A 18 -4.52 -15.50 -6.42
CA LEU A 18 -4.35 -15.53 -4.95
C LEU A 18 -4.44 -14.14 -4.31
N THR A 19 -4.11 -13.07 -5.04
CA THR A 19 -4.32 -11.68 -4.60
C THR A 19 -5.81 -11.34 -4.50
N LYS A 20 -6.68 -11.96 -5.31
CA LYS A 20 -8.14 -11.79 -5.19
C LYS A 20 -8.74 -12.68 -4.12
N GLN A 21 -8.34 -13.95 -4.11
CA GLN A 21 -8.91 -14.95 -3.21
C GLN A 21 -8.59 -14.67 -1.75
N THR A 22 -7.39 -14.16 -1.44
CA THR A 22 -6.97 -13.93 -0.05
C THR A 22 -7.86 -12.88 0.64
N PRO A 23 -8.06 -11.66 0.11
CA PRO A 23 -9.03 -10.72 0.67
C PRO A 23 -10.45 -11.27 0.78
N MET A 24 -10.93 -11.98 -0.26
CA MET A 24 -12.28 -12.58 -0.28
C MET A 24 -12.49 -13.58 0.85
N LYS A 25 -11.51 -14.45 1.10
CA LYS A 25 -11.55 -15.41 2.23
C LYS A 25 -11.56 -14.71 3.59
N ASN A 26 -11.02 -13.50 3.67
CA ASN A 26 -11.00 -12.68 4.89
C ASN A 26 -12.18 -11.69 4.97
N GLY A 27 -13.20 -11.84 4.11
CA GLY A 27 -14.43 -11.04 4.17
C GLY A 27 -14.38 -9.69 3.43
N TYR A 28 -13.35 -9.45 2.61
CA TYR A 28 -13.19 -8.24 1.81
C TYR A 28 -13.57 -8.47 0.34
N SER A 29 -14.08 -7.44 -0.33
CA SER A 29 -14.31 -7.51 -1.78
C SER A 29 -12.99 -7.39 -2.54
N ALA A 30 -12.85 -8.16 -3.62
CA ALA A 30 -11.78 -8.00 -4.61
C ALA A 30 -12.21 -7.15 -5.83
N ASN A 31 -13.41 -6.57 -5.78
CA ASN A 31 -13.92 -5.74 -6.86
C ASN A 31 -13.11 -4.45 -6.98
N GLY A 32 -12.78 -4.05 -8.22
CA GLY A 32 -12.03 -2.83 -8.47
C GLY A 32 -10.52 -2.94 -8.25
N LEU A 33 -10.00 -4.14 -7.94
CA LEU A 33 -8.55 -4.36 -7.98
C LEU A 33 -8.03 -4.24 -9.41
N THR A 34 -7.01 -3.41 -9.61
CA THR A 34 -6.34 -3.18 -10.88
C THR A 34 -4.84 -3.45 -10.79
N SER A 35 -4.17 -3.53 -11.93
CA SER A 35 -2.71 -3.61 -12.02
C SER A 35 -2.25 -2.48 -12.93
N ASP A 36 -2.34 -1.26 -12.39
CA ASP A 36 -2.05 -0.04 -13.12
C ASP A 36 -0.58 0.38 -12.97
N VAL A 37 -0.06 1.08 -13.97
CA VAL A 37 1.29 1.66 -13.92
C VAL A 37 1.29 2.92 -13.08
N LEU A 38 2.29 3.10 -12.23
CA LEU A 38 2.47 4.34 -11.48
C LEU A 38 2.82 5.48 -12.43
N ARG A 39 1.98 6.51 -12.45
CA ARG A 39 2.17 7.74 -13.21
C ARG A 39 2.73 8.84 -12.33
N LYS A 40 3.36 9.82 -12.98
CA LYS A 40 3.96 10.96 -12.28
C LYS A 40 2.92 11.80 -11.55
N GLU A 41 1.75 11.97 -12.16
CA GLU A 41 0.66 12.79 -11.62
C GLU A 41 0.09 12.19 -10.34
N GLU A 42 0.01 10.85 -10.26
CA GLU A 42 -0.42 10.12 -9.06
C GLU A 42 0.60 10.28 -7.92
N LEU A 43 1.89 10.27 -8.26
CA LEU A 43 2.96 10.49 -7.30
C LEU A 43 2.95 11.93 -6.74
N GLU A 44 2.79 12.93 -7.61
CA GLU A 44 2.77 14.35 -7.22
C GLU A 44 1.50 14.74 -6.46
N GLY A 45 0.36 14.10 -6.75
CA GLY A 45 -0.92 14.36 -6.09
C GLY A 45 -1.08 13.68 -4.72
N ALA A 46 -0.20 12.77 -4.35
CA ALA A 46 -0.35 12.00 -3.11
C ALA A 46 0.08 12.78 -1.86
N ASP A 47 -0.82 12.85 -0.87
CA ASP A 47 -0.48 13.36 0.46
C ASP A 47 0.39 12.39 1.28
N LEU A 48 0.36 11.10 0.94
CA LEU A 48 1.13 10.04 1.58
C LEU A 48 1.31 8.90 0.59
N ILE A 49 2.54 8.43 0.44
CA ILE A 49 2.90 7.29 -0.40
C ILE A 49 3.29 6.13 0.52
N ILE A 50 2.61 4.99 0.39
CA ILE A 50 3.01 3.76 1.07
C ILE A 50 3.80 2.90 0.09
N ASN A 51 5.10 2.78 0.30
CA ASN A 51 5.97 1.96 -0.54
C ASN A 51 5.97 0.51 -0.05
N MET A 52 5.48 -0.40 -0.89
CA MET A 52 5.46 -1.86 -0.65
C MET A 52 6.29 -2.63 -1.67
N THR A 53 7.17 -1.96 -2.43
CA THR A 53 7.93 -2.57 -3.54
C THR A 53 9.08 -3.49 -3.09
N GLY A 54 9.35 -3.57 -1.78
CA GLY A 54 10.50 -4.29 -1.22
C GLY A 54 11.85 -3.59 -1.43
N ARG A 55 11.87 -2.45 -2.14
CA ARG A 55 13.06 -1.61 -2.34
C ARG A 55 12.94 -0.32 -1.53
N PRO A 56 14.05 0.24 -1.01
CA PRO A 56 14.02 1.49 -0.26
C PRO A 56 13.40 2.63 -1.07
N SER A 57 12.53 3.43 -0.43
CA SER A 57 11.90 4.60 -1.06
C SER A 57 12.92 5.57 -1.65
N GLN A 58 14.08 5.76 -1.01
CA GLN A 58 15.15 6.64 -1.48
C GLN A 58 15.70 6.25 -2.86
N GLU A 59 15.59 4.99 -3.26
CA GLU A 59 16.01 4.53 -4.57
C GLU A 59 14.98 4.81 -5.65
N ILE A 60 13.68 4.78 -5.29
CA ILE A 60 12.55 4.83 -6.23
C ILE A 60 11.93 6.22 -6.31
N PHE A 61 11.67 6.83 -5.15
CA PHE A 61 10.90 8.05 -4.97
C PHE A 61 11.80 9.22 -4.54
N ARG A 62 12.91 9.43 -5.27
CA ARG A 62 13.87 10.49 -4.97
C ARG A 62 13.19 11.86 -4.91
N GLY A 63 13.38 12.56 -3.79
CA GLY A 63 12.81 13.90 -3.57
C GLY A 63 11.38 13.90 -3.03
N GLN A 64 10.78 12.74 -2.77
CA GLN A 64 9.48 12.65 -2.09
C GLN A 64 9.68 12.56 -0.58
N GLU A 65 9.11 13.51 0.17
CA GLU A 65 9.25 13.59 1.63
C GLU A 65 8.19 12.78 2.38
N LYS A 66 7.09 12.43 1.72
CA LYS A 66 5.91 11.80 2.34
C LYS A 66 5.79 10.32 1.97
N VAL A 67 6.88 9.57 2.09
CA VAL A 67 6.91 8.13 1.78
C VAL A 67 7.13 7.31 3.05
N GLU A 68 6.25 6.34 3.30
CA GLU A 68 6.43 5.32 4.34
C GLU A 68 6.81 3.98 3.71
N ASP A 69 7.97 3.44 4.09
CA ASP A 69 8.42 2.13 3.64
C ASP A 69 7.79 1.02 4.49
N TRP A 70 6.95 0.20 3.86
CA TRP A 70 6.41 -1.01 4.45
C TRP A 70 7.15 -2.22 3.90
N LEU A 71 8.15 -2.67 4.65
CA LEU A 71 8.89 -3.89 4.33
C LEU A 71 7.96 -5.10 4.52
N LEU A 72 7.60 -5.70 3.39
CA LEU A 72 6.74 -6.88 3.26
C LEU A 72 7.42 -7.85 2.30
N GLN A 73 7.19 -9.14 2.51
CA GLN A 73 7.56 -10.17 1.54
C GLN A 73 6.68 -10.02 0.29
N ASP A 74 7.28 -10.11 -0.90
CA ASP A 74 6.50 -10.20 -2.15
C ASP A 74 5.84 -11.59 -2.22
N PRO A 75 4.50 -11.69 -2.21
CA PRO A 75 3.82 -12.97 -2.26
C PRO A 75 3.71 -13.54 -3.69
N PHE A 76 4.10 -12.80 -4.74
CA PHE A 76 3.90 -13.26 -6.11
C PHE A 76 4.59 -14.61 -6.37
N GLY A 77 3.83 -15.58 -6.89
CA GLY A 77 4.30 -16.95 -7.11
C GLY A 77 4.48 -17.82 -5.85
N ALA A 78 4.24 -17.28 -4.65
CA ALA A 78 4.35 -18.02 -3.39
C ALA A 78 3.09 -18.85 -3.07
N ASP A 79 3.18 -19.65 -2.01
CA ASP A 79 2.05 -20.46 -1.50
C ASP A 79 0.94 -19.60 -0.85
N PRO A 80 -0.30 -20.14 -0.72
CA PRO A 80 -1.42 -19.41 -0.11
C PRO A 80 -1.17 -18.95 1.34
N GLU A 81 -0.36 -19.66 2.12
CA GLU A 81 -0.05 -19.26 3.50
C GLU A 81 0.79 -17.97 3.54
N THR A 82 1.68 -17.81 2.57
CA THR A 82 2.48 -16.61 2.38
C THR A 82 1.62 -15.42 1.99
N TYR A 83 0.64 -15.59 1.10
CA TYR A 83 -0.36 -14.56 0.83
C TYR A 83 -1.14 -14.16 2.08
N GLN A 84 -1.58 -15.13 2.89
CA GLN A 84 -2.30 -14.85 4.13
C GLN A 84 -1.42 -14.07 5.13
N ARG A 85 -0.16 -14.47 5.33
CA ARG A 85 0.79 -13.75 6.20
C ARG A 85 1.01 -12.31 5.76
N VAL A 86 1.19 -12.08 4.45
CA VAL A 86 1.35 -10.73 3.89
C VAL A 86 0.07 -9.91 4.06
N PHE A 87 -1.10 -10.50 3.79
CA PHE A 87 -2.40 -9.87 3.99
C PHE A 87 -2.58 -9.38 5.42
N GLU A 88 -2.34 -10.23 6.42
CA GLU A 88 -2.45 -9.86 7.84
C GLU A 88 -1.44 -8.77 8.22
N GLY A 89 -0.24 -8.82 7.63
CA GLY A 89 0.78 -7.78 7.78
C GLY A 89 0.31 -6.42 7.29
N ILE A 90 -0.26 -6.37 6.07
CA ILE A 90 -0.85 -5.17 5.49
C ILE A 90 -2.02 -4.69 6.35
N GLN A 91 -2.93 -5.58 6.74
CA GLN A 91 -4.12 -5.23 7.52
C GLN A 91 -3.76 -4.56 8.86
N ARG A 92 -2.77 -5.11 9.60
CA ARG A 92 -2.30 -4.50 10.85
C ARG A 92 -1.75 -3.09 10.63
N ARG A 93 -0.94 -2.90 9.59
CA ARG A 93 -0.33 -1.60 9.26
C ARG A 93 -1.38 -0.58 8.80
N VAL A 94 -2.35 -1.00 7.97
CA VAL A 94 -3.48 -0.15 7.56
C VAL A 94 -4.30 0.29 8.76
N ASN A 95 -4.58 -0.60 9.71
CA ASN A 95 -5.31 -0.25 10.93
C ASN A 95 -4.54 0.77 11.79
N GLN A 96 -3.23 0.59 11.94
CA GLN A 96 -2.36 1.54 12.64
C GLN A 96 -2.31 2.89 11.94
N LEU A 97 -2.17 2.89 10.60
CA LEU A 97 -2.17 4.09 9.80
C LEU A 97 -3.49 4.85 9.95
N ALA A 98 -4.63 4.17 9.79
CA ALA A 98 -5.95 4.76 9.96
C ALA A 98 -6.15 5.37 11.35
N PHE A 99 -5.64 4.72 12.40
CA PHE A 99 -5.66 5.28 13.76
C PHE A 99 -4.82 6.56 13.83
N SER A 100 -3.58 6.53 13.35
CA SER A 100 -2.68 7.70 13.37
C SER A 100 -3.22 8.89 12.57
N LEU A 101 -3.87 8.65 11.42
CA LEU A 101 -4.46 9.69 10.58
C LEU A 101 -5.70 10.33 11.23
N ARG A 102 -6.46 9.56 12.03
CA ARG A 102 -7.60 10.08 12.79
C ARG A 102 -7.17 10.93 13.98
N ASP A 103 -6.05 10.57 14.60
CA ASP A 103 -5.48 11.30 15.74
C ASP A 103 -4.79 12.60 15.30
N ARG A 104 -4.14 12.58 14.13
CA ARG A 104 -3.64 13.78 13.42
C ARG A 104 -4.80 14.63 12.87
N ARG A 105 -5.57 15.28 13.74
CA ARG A 105 -6.45 16.38 13.33
C ARG A 105 -5.60 17.59 12.87
N PRO A 106 -6.02 18.35 11.86
CA PRO A 106 -5.26 19.49 11.36
C PRO A 106 -5.12 20.56 12.46
N GLY A 107 -3.88 20.89 12.84
CA GLY A 107 -3.58 21.99 13.76
C GLY A 107 -2.55 21.74 14.86
N GLN A 108 -2.07 20.50 15.07
CA GLN A 108 -1.08 20.24 16.11
C GLN A 108 0.35 20.44 15.58
N LYS A 109 0.93 21.63 15.83
CA LYS A 109 2.38 21.83 15.72
C LYS A 109 3.07 20.96 16.76
N ALA A 110 4.13 20.26 16.35
CA ALA A 110 5.03 19.58 17.28
C ALA A 110 5.60 20.62 18.27
N PRO A 111 5.73 20.28 19.57
CA PRO A 111 6.46 21.13 20.49
C PRO A 111 7.92 21.20 20.03
N GLY A 112 8.43 22.42 19.88
CA GLY A 112 9.84 22.70 19.63
C GLY A 112 10.70 22.52 20.87
#